data_AF-A0A2N5TJQ4-F1
#
_entry.id   AF-A0A2N5TJQ4-F1
#
_cell.length_a   1.000
_cell.length_b   1.000
_cell.length_c   1.000
_cell.angle_alpha   90.00
_cell.angle_beta   90.00
_cell.angle_gamma   90.00
#
_symmetry.space_group_name_H-M   'P 1'
#
loop_
_entity.id
_entity.type
_entity.pdbx_description
1 polymer ?
#
loop_
_entity_poly.entity_id
_entity_poly.type
_entity_poly.pdbx_seq_one_letter_code
_entity_poly.pdbx_strand_id
1 'polypeptide(L)' 'MAKRKRQKHLTIPSTITQLDDERLEDHVRNLTKMAFPGDEPKPLQVKAVAILARCRNTFLMAGTGFGKSRVAEMYHKLFK' A
#
# COMPACT_ATOMS: atom_id res chain seq x y z
N MET A 1 -22.42 -29.35 16.81
CA MET A 1 -22.30 -28.27 15.80
C MET A 1 -21.04 -27.45 16.10
N ALA A 2 -20.04 -27.47 15.21
CA ALA A 2 -18.78 -26.74 15.44
C ALA A 2 -18.98 -25.23 15.25
N LYS A 3 -18.56 -24.41 16.23
CA LYS A 3 -18.59 -22.95 16.11
C LYS A 3 -17.59 -22.50 15.04
N ARG A 4 -18.09 -21.93 13.94
CA ARG A 4 -17.28 -21.33 12.88
C ARG A 4 -16.46 -20.16 13.45
N LYS A 5 -15.14 -20.25 13.38
CA LYS A 5 -14.21 -19.20 13.84
C LYS A 5 -14.48 -17.91 13.05
N ARG A 6 -14.76 -16.79 13.73
CA ARG A 6 -15.00 -15.48 13.08
C ARG A 6 -13.72 -15.07 12.34
N GLN A 7 -13.82 -14.88 11.03
CA GLN A 7 -12.69 -14.46 10.20
C GLN A 7 -12.38 -12.99 10.49
N LYS A 8 -11.14 -12.66 10.88
CA LYS A 8 -10.72 -11.28 11.09
C LYS A 8 -10.53 -10.62 9.73
N HIS A 9 -11.19 -9.50 9.48
CA HIS A 9 -10.94 -8.69 8.30
C HIS A 9 -9.57 -8.02 8.42
N LEU A 10 -8.77 -8.05 7.36
CA LEU A 10 -7.54 -7.28 7.27
C LEU A 10 -7.92 -5.81 7.11
N THR A 11 -7.47 -4.98 8.05
CA THR A 11 -7.71 -3.54 8.06
C THR A 11 -6.37 -2.82 8.11
N ILE A 12 -6.24 -1.76 7.32
CA ILE A 12 -5.09 -0.85 7.46
C ILE A 12 -5.21 -0.14 8.82
N PRO A 13 -4.13 -0.05 9.62
CA PRO A 13 -4.14 0.66 10.90
C PRO A 13 -4.62 2.11 10.77
N SER A 14 -5.36 2.59 11.77
CA SER A 14 -5.86 3.97 11.82
C SER A 14 -4.73 5.01 11.82
N THR A 15 -3.56 4.65 12.34
CA THR A 15 -2.36 5.49 12.31
C THR A 15 -1.89 5.84 10.90
N ILE A 16 -2.20 5.00 9.91
CA ILE A 16 -1.90 5.24 8.50
C ILE A 16 -3.07 5.96 7.83
N THR A 17 -4.30 5.51 8.07
CA THR A 17 -5.50 6.06 7.37
C THR A 17 -5.84 7.49 7.80
N GLN A 18 -5.36 7.94 8.96
CA GLN A 18 -5.56 9.30 9.48
C GLN A 18 -4.45 10.28 9.09
N LEU A 19 -3.37 9.83 8.45
CA LEU A 19 -2.36 10.74 7.89
C LEU A 19 -3.02 11.65 6.85
N ASP A 20 -2.47 12.85 6.64
CA ASP A 20 -2.74 13.62 5.43
C ASP A 20 -2.05 12.95 4.22
N ASP A 21 -2.36 13.41 3.00
CA ASP A 21 -1.89 12.76 1.78
C ASP A 21 -0.36 12.82 1.63
N GLU A 22 0.27 13.93 2.01
CA GLU A 22 1.73 14.09 1.94
C GLU A 22 2.44 13.14 2.89
N ARG A 23 2.01 13.10 4.15
CA ARG A 23 2.55 12.19 5.17
C ARG A 23 2.26 10.72 4.82
N LEU A 24 1.12 10.43 4.20
CA LEU A 24 0.80 9.08 3.74
C LEU A 24 1.75 8.63 2.62
N GLU A 25 2.00 9.49 1.63
CA GLU A 25 2.97 9.19 0.56
C GLU A 25 4.39 9.01 1.13
N ASP A 26 4.81 9.85 2.07
CA ASP A 26 6.09 9.70 2.77
C ASP A 26 6.18 8.41 3.57
N HIS A 27 5.12 8.06 4.30
CA HIS A 27 5.03 6.80 5.03
C HIS A 27 5.16 5.61 4.09
N VAL A 28 4.42 5.59 2.98
CA VAL A 28 4.50 4.54 1.95
C VAL A 28 5.92 4.45 1.38
N ARG A 29 6.55 5.60 1.06
CA ARG A 29 7.91 5.65 0.52
C ARG A 29 8.91 5.03 1.51
N ASN A 30 8.87 5.46 2.76
CA ASN A 30 9.78 4.97 3.81
C ASN A 30 9.57 3.49 4.11
N LEU A 31 8.30 3.06 4.25
CA LEU A 31 7.95 1.65 4.43
C LEU A 31 8.48 0.80 3.28
N THR A 32 8.39 1.29 2.05
CA THR A 32 8.87 0.58 0.86
C THR A 32 10.39 0.46 0.87
N LYS A 33 11.13 1.54 1.17
CA LYS A 33 12.60 1.48 1.29
C LYS A 33 13.06 0.47 2.33
N MET A 34 12.35 0.41 3.47
CA MET A 34 12.65 -0.57 4.54
C MET A 34 12.33 -2.00 4.10
N ALA A 35 11.20 -2.20 3.42
CA ALA A 35 10.75 -3.52 2.99
C ALA A 35 11.50 -4.08 1.77
N PHE A 36 12.06 -3.21 0.93
CA PHE A 36 12.75 -3.55 -0.32
C PHE A 36 14.04 -2.73 -0.46
N PRO A 37 15.09 -3.04 0.32
CA PRO A 37 16.35 -2.30 0.27
C PRO A 37 16.98 -2.30 -1.13
N GLY A 38 17.44 -1.14 -1.58
CA GLY A 38 18.05 -0.96 -2.91
C GLY A 38 17.05 -0.71 -4.05
N ASP A 39 15.75 -0.74 -3.78
CA ASP A 39 14.71 -0.50 -4.77
C ASP A 39 13.89 0.75 -4.40
N GLU A 40 14.31 1.89 -4.94
CA GLU A 40 13.68 3.18 -4.68
C GLU A 40 12.29 3.23 -5.35
N PRO A 41 11.19 3.42 -4.59
CA PRO A 41 9.85 3.40 -5.15
C PRO A 41 9.64 4.59 -6.08
N LYS A 42 9.05 4.33 -7.25
CA LYS A 42 8.72 5.37 -8.20
C LYS A 42 7.59 6.26 -7.65
N PRO A 43 7.59 7.57 -7.88
CA PRO A 43 6.56 8.48 -7.37
C PRO A 43 5.12 8.02 -7.69
N LEU A 44 4.90 7.52 -8.90
CA LEU A 44 3.57 7.07 -9.32
C LEU A 44 3.14 5.74 -8.68
N GLN A 45 4.08 4.88 -8.27
CA GLN A 45 3.77 3.71 -7.45
C GLN A 45 3.34 4.12 -6.05
N VAL A 46 4.06 5.05 -5.42
CA VAL A 46 3.72 5.62 -4.10
C VAL A 46 2.33 6.22 -4.12
N LYS A 47 2.05 7.08 -5.11
CA LYS A 47 0.73 7.70 -5.29
C LYS A 47 -0.38 6.68 -5.49
N ALA A 48 -0.15 5.64 -6.29
CA ALA A 48 -1.13 4.57 -6.49
C ALA A 48 -1.46 3.85 -5.17
N VAL A 49 -0.45 3.53 -4.37
CA VAL A 49 -0.62 2.90 -3.05
C VAL A 49 -1.36 3.81 -2.07
N ALA A 50 -1.03 5.11 -2.04
CA ALA A 50 -1.72 6.08 -1.20
C ALA A 50 -3.22 6.19 -1.55
N ILE A 51 -3.57 6.23 -2.84
CA ILE A 51 -4.97 6.23 -3.29
C ILE A 51 -5.69 4.94 -2.87
N LEU A 52 -5.03 3.78 -3.00
CA LEU A 52 -5.59 2.50 -2.54
C LEU A 52 -5.80 2.47 -1.02
N ALA A 53 -4.86 3.04 -0.24
CA ALA A 53 -4.96 3.14 1.22
C ALA A 53 -6.14 4.02 1.68
N ARG A 54 -6.60 4.94 0.82
CA ARG A 54 -7.82 5.73 1.01
C ARG A 54 -9.09 5.00 0.58
N CYS A 55 -9.00 3.69 0.28
CA CYS A 55 -10.11 2.88 -0.24
C CYS A 55 -10.71 3.45 -1.54
N ARG A 56 -9.89 4.08 -2.39
CA ARG A 56 -10.30 4.61 -3.69
C ARG A 56 -9.77 3.75 -4.83
N ASN A 57 -10.57 3.59 -5.87
CA ASN A 57 -10.15 2.94 -7.10
C ASN A 57 -9.17 3.85 -7.88
N THR A 58 -8.17 3.25 -8.52
CA THR A 58 -7.17 3.99 -9.31
C THR A 58 -6.86 3.26 -10.61
N PHE A 59 -6.74 4.02 -11.70
CA PHE A 59 -6.25 3.52 -12.98
C PHE A 59 -4.82 4.02 -13.18
N LEU A 60 -3.88 3.08 -13.25
CA LEU A 60 -2.45 3.38 -13.44
C LEU A 60 -2.03 2.98 -14.86
N MET A 61 -1.83 3.96 -15.74
CA MET A 61 -1.25 3.72 -17.06
C MET A 61 0.26 3.53 -16.94
N ALA A 62 0.73 2.31 -17.15
CA ALA A 62 2.14 1.96 -17.00
C ALA A 62 2.56 0.82 -17.94
N GLY A 63 3.70 1.00 -18.61
CA GLY A 63 4.31 -0.01 -19.47
C GLY A 63 4.77 -1.29 -18.74
N THR A 64 5.24 -2.27 -19.50
CA THR A 64 5.98 -3.41 -18.95
C THR A 64 7.28 -2.91 -18.30
N GLY A 65 7.80 -3.63 -17.29
CA GLY A 65 8.99 -3.20 -16.54
C GLY A 65 8.77 -2.00 -15.59
N PHE A 66 7.58 -1.36 -15.60
CA PHE A 66 7.30 -0.26 -14.68
C PHE A 66 7.32 -0.70 -13.20
N GLY A 67 6.97 -1.96 -12.92
CA GLY A 67 6.82 -2.49 -11.56
C GLY A 67 5.38 -2.43 -11.06
N LYS A 68 4.40 -2.84 -11.88
CA LYS A 68 2.99 -2.94 -11.46
C LYS A 68 2.80 -3.91 -10.30
N SER A 69 3.49 -5.06 -10.31
CA SER A 69 3.48 -6.02 -9.20
C SER A 69 3.97 -5.40 -7.89
N ARG A 70 4.97 -4.51 -7.96
CA ARG A 70 5.47 -3.79 -6.79
C ARG A 70 4.41 -2.91 -6.12
N VAL A 71 3.48 -2.33 -6.87
CA VAL A 71 2.36 -1.55 -6.29
C VAL A 71 1.51 -2.44 -5.37
N ALA A 72 1.20 -3.66 -5.81
CA ALA A 72 0.44 -4.61 -5.01
C ALA A 72 1.22 -5.07 -3.76
N GLU A 73 2.52 -5.32 -3.91
CA GLU A 73 3.41 -5.68 -2.81
C GLU A 73 3.53 -4.57 -1.76
N MET A 74 3.72 -3.31 -2.19
CA MET A 74 3.75 -2.13 -1.33
C MET A 74 2.42 -1.95 -0.57
N TYR A 75 1.30 -2.07 -1.26
CA TYR A 75 -0.02 -1.97 -0.63
C TYR A 75 -0.24 -3.06 0.43
N HIS A 76 0.20 -4.29 0.16
CA HIS A 76 0.12 -5.38 1.13
C HIS A 76 0.94 -5.12 2.40
N LYS A 77 2.05 -4.37 2.31
CA LYS A 77 2.86 -4.00 3.48
C LYS A 77 2.16 -3.04 4.44
N LEU A 78 1.12 -2.32 4.02
CA LEU A 78 0.33 -1.45 4.90
C LEU A 78 -0.52 -2.21 5.93
N PHE A 79 -0.70 -3.51 5.75
CA PHE A 79 -1.47 -4.38 6.65
C PHE A 79 -0.59 -5.13 7.66
N LYS A 80 0.73 -4.99 7.58
CA LYS A 80 1.72 -5.75 8.37
C LYS A 80 2.43 -4.89 9.39
#